data_AF-A0A150MZR6-F1
#
_entry.id   AF-A0A150MZR6-F1
#
_cell.length_a   1.000
_cell.length_b   1.000
_cell.length_c   1.000
_cell.angle_alpha   90.00
_cell.angle_beta   90.00
_cell.angle_gamma   90.00
#
_symmetry.space_group_name_H-M   'P 1'
#
loop_
_entity.id
_entity.type
_entity.pdbx_description
1 polymer ?
#
loop_
_entity_poly.entity_id
_entity_poly.type
_entity_poly.pdbx_seq_one_letter_code
_entity_poly.pdbx_strand_id
1 'polypeptide(L)' 'MLLAFQILLFILIVLFGMGLFSDESRENKNRYLSVVLASVIALSVSLFVG' A
#
# COMPACT_ATOMS: atom_id res chain seq x y z
N MET A 1 1.74 -19.46 -2.00
CA MET A 1 0.61 -18.52 -1.89
C MET A 1 1.03 -17.18 -1.28
N LEU A 2 1.76 -17.17 -0.15
CA LEU A 2 2.22 -15.95 0.55
C LEU A 2 3.07 -15.00 -0.32
N LEU A 3 3.95 -15.54 -1.17
CA LEU A 3 4.88 -14.71 -1.97
C LEU A 3 4.16 -13.85 -3.03
N ALA A 4 3.13 -14.41 -3.70
CA ALA A 4 2.32 -13.66 -4.66
C ALA A 4 1.50 -12.54 -3.97
N PHE A 5 1.01 -12.80 -2.75
CA PHE A 5 0.30 -11.81 -1.95
C PHE A 5 1.22 -10.66 -1.51
N GLN A 6 2.45 -10.96 -1.09
CA GLN A 6 3.46 -9.95 -0.75
C GLN A 6 3.84 -9.09 -1.97
N ILE A 7 4.01 -9.70 -3.15
CA ILE A 7 4.28 -8.96 -4.40
C ILE A 7 3.10 -8.02 -4.73
N LEU A 8 1.86 -8.49 -4.58
CA LEU A 8 0.68 -7.67 -4.82
C LEU A 8 0.63 -6.45 -3.88
N LEU A 9 0.88 -6.66 -2.58
CA LEU A 9 0.93 -5.58 -1.59
C LEU A 9 2.06 -4.59 -1.88
N PHE A 10 3.20 -5.07 -2.35
CA PHE A 10 4.31 -4.22 -2.76
C PHE A 10 3.94 -3.34 -3.97
N ILE A 11 3.28 -3.91 -4.98
CA ILE A 11 2.80 -3.17 -6.16
C ILE A 11 1.78 -2.09 -5.75
N LEU A 12 0.87 -2.43 -4.82
CA LEU A 12 -0.09 -1.48 -4.24
C LEU A 12 0.60 -0.29 -3.56
N ILE A 13 1.61 -0.55 -2.73
CA ILE A 13 2.37 0.50 -2.05
C ILE A 13 3.06 1.42 -3.06
N VAL A 14 3.65 0.87 -4.12
CA VAL A 14 4.35 1.66 -5.14
C VAL A 14 3.36 2.52 -5.94
N LEU A 15 2.27 1.94 -6.45
CA LEU A 15 1.27 2.66 -7.25
C LEU A 15 0.61 3.80 -6.46
N PHE A 16 0.12 3.49 -5.26
CA PHE A 16 -0.56 4.48 -4.42
C PHE A 16 0.44 5.44 -3.76
N GLY A 17 1.67 5.00 -3.53
CA GLY A 17 2.79 5.85 -3.11
C GLY A 17 3.10 6.92 -4.14
N MET A 18 3.14 6.59 -5.43
CA MET A 18 3.30 7.58 -6.50
C MET A 18 2.12 8.56 -6.55
N GLY A 19 0.89 8.09 -6.28
CA GLY A 19 -0.29 8.94 -6.15
C GLY A 19 -0.19 10.01 -5.05
N LEU A 20 0.55 9.75 -3.97
CA LEU A 20 0.80 10.74 -2.92
C LEU A 20 1.67 11.92 -3.37
N PHE A 21 2.61 11.67 -4.29
CA PHE A 21 3.50 12.69 -4.85
C PHE A 21 2.89 13.44 -6.04
N SER A 22 1.76 12.98 -6.57
CA SER A 22 0.99 13.67 -7.62
C SER A 22 0.47 15.03 -7.14
N ASP A 23 0.23 15.96 -8.07
CA ASP A 23 -0.44 17.26 -7.81
C ASP A 23 -1.97 17.12 -7.63
N GLU A 24 -2.42 16.00 -7.07
CA GLU A 24 -3.83 15.77 -6.78
C GLU A 24 -4.31 16.49 -5.50
N SER A 25 -5.63 16.60 -5.38
CA SER A 25 -6.29 17.19 -4.23
C SER A 25 -5.86 16.51 -2.92
N ARG A 26 -5.82 17.29 -1.83
CA ARG A 26 -5.50 16.79 -0.48
C ARG A 26 -6.38 15.61 -0.06
N GLU A 27 -7.63 15.58 -0.50
CA GLU A 27 -8.56 14.48 -0.22
C GLU A 27 -8.10 13.18 -0.89
N ASN A 28 -7.70 13.23 -2.16
CA ASN A 28 -7.20 12.06 -2.86
C ASN A 28 -5.87 11.59 -2.29
N LYS A 29 -4.97 12.52 -1.91
CA LYS A 29 -3.75 12.18 -1.17
C LYS A 29 -4.05 11.42 0.11
N ASN A 30 -5.03 11.85 0.90
CA ASN A 30 -5.43 11.12 2.11
C ASN A 30 -5.97 9.71 1.81
N ARG A 31 -6.72 9.54 0.71
CA ARG A 31 -7.18 8.22 0.26
C ARG A 31 -5.99 7.33 -0.12
N TYR A 32 -5.05 7.85 -0.91
CA TYR A 32 -3.83 7.12 -1.27
C TYR A 32 -3.00 6.75 -0.04
N LEU A 33 -2.88 7.66 0.93
CA LEU A 33 -2.16 7.43 2.18
C LEU A 33 -2.79 6.28 2.98
N SER A 34 -4.13 6.25 3.04
CA SER A 34 -4.87 5.20 3.73
C SER A 34 -4.64 3.82 3.09
N VAL A 35 -4.61 3.75 1.76
CA VAL A 35 -4.34 2.50 1.03
C VAL A 35 -2.90 2.02 1.24
N VAL A 36 -1.92 2.94 1.21
CA VAL A 36 -0.52 2.62 1.49
C VAL A 36 -0.38 2.08 2.92
N LEU A 37 -0.97 2.75 3.91
CA LEU A 37 -0.94 2.32 5.32
C LEU A 37 -1.57 0.93 5.51
N ALA A 38 -2.74 0.69 4.93
CA ALA A 38 -3.39 -0.61 5.01
C ALA A 38 -2.53 -1.73 4.40
N SER A 39 -1.86 -1.45 3.28
CA SER A 39 -0.99 -2.40 2.60
C SER A 39 0.28 -2.71 3.42
N VAL A 40 0.86 -1.70 4.09
CA VAL A 40 2.00 -1.88 5.00
C VAL A 40 1.61 -2.73 6.22
N ILE A 41 0.45 -2.48 6.81
CA ILE A 41 -0.04 -3.28 7.94
C ILE A 41 -0.28 -4.73 7.50
N ALA A 42 -0.89 -4.95 6.33
CA ALA A 42 -1.10 -6.28 5.78
C ALA A 42 0.22 -7.03 5.53
N LEU A 43 1.27 -6.34 5.06
CA LEU A 43 2.62 -6.92 4.95
C LEU A 43 3.20 -7.31 6.30
N SER A 44 3.11 -6.43 7.29
CA SER A 44 3.61 -6.69 8.65
C SER A 44 2.90 -7.90 9.28
N VAL A 45 1.58 -8.00 9.17
CA VAL A 45 0.82 -9.17 9.68
C VAL A 45 1.17 -10.43 8.89
N SER A 46 1.31 -10.32 7.56
CA SER A 46 1.69 -11.46 6.71
C SER A 46 3.09 -12.00 7.02
N LEU A 47 4.00 -11.19 7.57
CA LEU A 47 5.32 -11.63 8.02
C LEU A 47 5.29 -12.36 9.37
N PHE A 48 4.26 -12.13 10.20
CA PHE A 48 4.08 -12.80 11.48
C PHE A 48 3.25 -14.09 11.40
N VAL A 49 2.38 -14.21 10.39
CA VAL A 49 1.45 -15.33 10.21
C VAL A 49 1.94 -16.36 9.18
N GLY A 50 2.91 -15.98 8.32
CA GLY A 50 3.53 -16.85 7.31
C GLY A 50 4.72 -17.64 7.84
#